data_AF-A0ABD6TGH6-F1
#
_entry.id   AF-A0ABD6TGH6-F1
#
_cell.length_a   1.000
_cell.length_b   1.000
_cell.length_c   1.000
_cell.angle_alpha   90.00
_cell.angle_beta   90.00
_cell.angle_gamma   90.00
#
_symmetry.space_group_name_H-M   'P 1'
#
loop_
_entity.id
_entity.type
_entity.pdbx_description
1 polymer ?
#
loop_
_entity_poly.entity_id
_entity_poly.type
_entity_poly.pdbx_seq_one_letter_code
_entity_poly.pdbx_strand_id
1 'polypeptide(L)'
;MEQQLAFFPKIDDETYKKIQKEVVSILKEYRALKVRFENEIEQEQEGISLFPEIRNTRRVSNIKFKQIDKALQNVLDYDEAEIIKMKYLNGEKLKDSFIYQELSIKRDHFYNKKKNAIRLIATSLGMI
;
A
#
# COMPACT_ATOMS: atom_id res chain seq x y z
N MET A 1 -5.56 -28.78 18.89
CA MET A 1 -5.89 -27.37 19.20
C MET A 1 -5.48 -26.54 17.98
N GLU A 2 -6.26 -26.56 16.90
CA GLU A 2 -6.03 -25.73 15.71
C GLU A 2 -7.38 -25.48 15.01
N GLN A 3 -8.22 -24.65 15.62
CA GLN A 3 -9.44 -24.13 15.01
C GLN A 3 -9.45 -22.62 15.21
N GLN A 4 -8.74 -21.87 14.37
CA GLN A 4 -9.04 -20.46 14.05
C GLN A 4 -7.94 -19.88 13.13
N LEU A 5 -8.12 -20.05 11.82
CA LEU A 5 -7.48 -19.19 10.80
C LEU A 5 -8.27 -19.13 9.48
N ALA A 6 -9.37 -19.87 9.35
CA ALA A 6 -10.27 -19.80 8.20
C ALA A 6 -11.45 -18.85 8.46
N PHE A 7 -11.19 -17.60 8.86
CA PHE A 7 -12.26 -16.63 9.15
C PHE A 7 -12.70 -15.81 7.93
N PHE A 8 -12.14 -16.07 6.75
CA PHE A 8 -12.52 -15.38 5.53
C PHE A 8 -12.81 -16.38 4.41
N PRO A 9 -13.87 -16.14 3.62
CA PRO A 9 -14.14 -16.96 2.44
C PRO A 9 -12.91 -16.99 1.54
N LYS A 10 -12.67 -18.16 0.92
CA LYS A 10 -11.58 -18.32 -0.05
C LYS A 10 -11.83 -17.35 -1.21
N ILE A 11 -11.02 -16.30 -1.30
CA ILE A 11 -11.05 -15.36 -2.42
C ILE A 11 -10.61 -16.14 -3.67
N ASP A 12 -11.48 -16.23 -4.66
CA ASP A 12 -11.16 -16.83 -5.95
C ASP A 12 -10.13 -15.99 -6.70
N ASP A 13 -9.50 -16.58 -7.72
CA ASP A 13 -8.40 -15.93 -8.43
C ASP A 13 -8.85 -14.70 -9.25
N GLU A 14 -10.11 -14.64 -9.70
CA GLU A 14 -10.63 -13.46 -10.43
C GLU A 14 -10.85 -12.28 -9.48
N THR A 15 -11.48 -12.54 -8.34
CA THR A 15 -11.68 -11.54 -7.29
C THR A 15 -10.34 -11.05 -6.76
N TYR A 16 -9.37 -11.94 -6.53
CA TYR A 16 -8.03 -11.54 -6.12
C TYR A 16 -7.33 -10.66 -7.16
N LYS A 17 -7.46 -10.93 -8.47
CA LYS A 17 -6.91 -10.07 -9.52
C LYS A 17 -7.51 -8.67 -9.50
N LYS A 18 -8.82 -8.54 -9.22
CA LYS A 18 -9.49 -7.24 -9.07
C LYS A 18 -8.95 -6.48 -7.86
N ILE A 19 -8.88 -7.14 -6.70
CA ILE A 19 -8.32 -6.59 -5.47
C ILE A 19 -6.88 -6.13 -5.70
N GLN A 20 -6.04 -6.99 -6.29
CA GLN A 20 -4.65 -6.67 -6.58
C GLN A 20 -4.52 -5.44 -7.47
N LYS A 21 -5.32 -5.33 -8.54
CA LYS A 21 -5.28 -4.18 -9.44
C LYS A 21 -5.62 -2.88 -8.68
N GLU A 22 -6.64 -2.92 -7.84
CA GLU A 22 -7.10 -1.76 -7.09
C GLU A 22 -6.08 -1.34 -6.01
N VAL A 23 -5.57 -2.29 -5.23
CA VAL A 23 -4.51 -2.03 -4.24
C VAL A 23 -3.26 -1.45 -4.91
N VAL A 24 -2.85 -1.97 -6.07
CA VAL A 24 -1.71 -1.40 -6.80
C VAL A 24 -1.98 0.04 -7.27
N SER A 25 -3.21 0.37 -7.63
CA SER A 25 -3.61 1.74 -7.96
C SER A 25 -3.50 2.66 -6.74
N ILE A 26 -4.02 2.21 -5.59
CA ILE A 26 -3.97 2.92 -4.31
C ILE A 26 -2.53 3.18 -3.88
N LEU A 27 -1.63 2.20 -4.00
CA LEU A 27 -0.21 2.35 -3.64
C LEU A 27 0.51 3.37 -4.53
N LYS A 28 0.12 3.50 -5.80
CA LYS A 28 0.63 4.55 -6.70
C LYS A 28 0.09 5.93 -6.31
N GLU A 29 -1.21 6.04 -6.03
CA GLU A 29 -1.85 7.27 -5.54
C GLU A 29 -1.19 7.73 -4.23
N TYR A 30 -0.91 6.80 -3.33
CA TYR A 30 -0.25 7.05 -2.04
C TYR A 30 1.08 7.79 -2.19
N ARG A 31 1.92 7.46 -3.18
CA ARG A 31 3.19 8.16 -3.40
C ARG A 31 2.97 9.66 -3.66
N ALA A 32 1.97 10.00 -4.47
CA ALA A 32 1.63 11.38 -4.76
C ALA A 32 1.01 12.07 -3.54
N LEU A 33 0.13 11.36 -2.81
CA LEU A 33 -0.50 11.89 -1.59
C LEU A 33 0.51 12.15 -0.48
N LYS A 34 1.52 11.29 -0.32
CA LYS A 34 2.58 11.45 0.68
C LYS A 34 3.38 12.74 0.43
N VAL A 35 3.87 12.93 -0.79
CA VAL A 35 4.62 14.14 -1.17
C VAL A 35 3.73 15.38 -1.04
N ARG A 36 2.45 15.30 -1.44
CA ARG A 36 1.50 16.40 -1.24
C ARG A 36 1.37 16.77 0.24
N PHE A 37 1.25 15.78 1.12
CA PHE A 37 1.12 16.01 2.56
C PHE A 37 2.38 16.64 3.16
N GLU A 38 3.57 16.17 2.76
CA GLU A 38 4.87 16.76 3.14
C GLU A 38 4.97 18.23 2.68
N ASN A 39 4.65 18.51 1.41
CA ASN A 39 4.65 19.87 0.86
C ASN A 39 3.63 20.79 1.55
N GLU A 40 2.47 20.26 2.00
CA GLU A 40 1.46 21.03 2.75
C GLU A 40 1.98 21.41 4.14
N ILE A 41 2.73 20.53 4.80
CA ILE A 41 3.36 20.82 6.10
C ILE A 41 4.43 21.90 5.96
N GLU A 42 5.31 21.79 4.96
CA GLU A 42 6.37 22.77 4.69
C GLU A 42 5.77 24.17 4.42
N GLN A 43 4.72 24.24 3.60
CA GLN A 43 4.02 25.49 3.31
C GLN A 43 3.31 26.10 4.52
N GLU A 44 2.69 25.26 5.37
CA GLU A 44 2.05 25.72 6.61
C GLU A 44 3.07 26.28 7.61
N GLN A 45 4.25 25.65 7.72
CA GLN A 45 5.34 26.12 8.57
C GLN A 45 5.90 27.49 8.12
N GLU A 46 6.03 27.68 6.81
CA GLU A 46 6.52 28.93 6.22
C GLU A 46 5.40 29.98 6.05
N GLY A 47 4.13 29.62 6.27
CA GLY A 47 2.98 30.51 6.09
C GLY A 47 2.76 30.94 4.64
N ILE A 48 3.21 30.13 3.67
CA ILE A 48 3.14 30.44 2.24
C ILE A 48 2.18 29.49 1.50
N SER A 49 1.73 29.91 0.31
CA SER A 49 0.97 29.06 -0.61
C SER A 49 1.56 29.19 -2.00
N LEU A 50 2.27 28.15 -2.46
CA LEU A 50 3.05 28.19 -3.71
C LEU A 50 2.22 27.90 -4.96
N PHE A 51 1.18 27.07 -4.84
CA PHE A 51 0.40 26.58 -5.98
C PHE A 51 -1.11 26.76 -5.75
N PRO A 52 -1.89 27.12 -6.78
CA PRO A 52 -3.34 27.23 -6.66
C PRO A 52 -4.03 25.84 -6.61
N GLU A 53 -5.02 25.66 -5.74
CA GLU A 53 -5.86 24.45 -5.73
C GLU A 53 -6.95 24.54 -6.80
N ILE A 54 -6.83 23.74 -7.88
CA ILE A 54 -7.80 23.73 -8.98
C ILE A 54 -9.09 22.99 -8.62
N ARG A 55 -9.01 21.98 -7.74
CA ARG A 55 -10.15 21.18 -7.27
C ARG A 55 -10.07 21.04 -5.76
N ASN A 56 -11.12 21.42 -5.05
CA ASN A 56 -11.22 21.29 -3.58
C ASN A 56 -11.31 19.81 -3.17
N THR A 57 -10.14 19.16 -3.14
CA THR A 57 -9.97 17.73 -2.85
C THR A 57 -9.12 17.50 -1.61
N ARG A 58 -8.54 18.56 -1.04
CA ARG A 58 -7.64 18.52 0.12
C ARG A 58 -8.13 17.64 1.25
N ARG A 59 -9.36 17.84 1.71
CA ARG A 59 -9.92 17.03 2.82
C ARG A 59 -9.95 15.54 2.50
N VAL A 60 -10.41 15.17 1.30
CA VAL A 60 -10.52 13.77 0.88
C VAL A 60 -9.15 13.15 0.70
N SER A 61 -8.23 13.84 0.03
CA SER A 61 -6.84 13.41 -0.15
C SER A 61 -6.11 13.19 1.18
N ASN A 62 -6.31 14.08 2.15
CA ASN A 62 -5.67 13.96 3.47
C ASN A 62 -6.23 12.77 4.27
N ILE A 63 -7.54 12.50 4.20
CA ILE A 63 -8.12 11.31 4.83
C ILE A 63 -7.61 10.03 4.15
N LYS A 64 -7.60 9.99 2.82
CA LYS A 64 -7.06 8.86 2.05
C LYS A 64 -5.61 8.58 2.43
N PHE A 65 -4.76 9.62 2.43
CA PHE A 65 -3.36 9.50 2.83
C PHE A 65 -3.22 8.85 4.20
N LYS A 66 -3.89 9.40 5.22
CA LYS A 66 -3.82 8.90 6.60
C LYS A 66 -4.30 7.45 6.74
N GLN A 67 -5.31 7.04 5.97
CA GLN A 67 -5.80 5.66 5.99
C GLN A 67 -4.80 4.69 5.34
N ILE A 68 -4.24 5.06 4.18
CA ILE A 68 -3.26 4.21 3.48
C ILE A 68 -1.95 4.14 4.27
N ASP A 69 -1.47 5.26 4.80
CA ASP A 69 -0.26 5.33 5.63
C ASP A 69 -0.40 4.44 6.87
N LYS A 70 -1.54 4.54 7.57
CA LYS A 70 -1.84 3.69 8.72
C LYS A 70 -1.90 2.21 8.36
N ALA A 71 -2.49 1.86 7.21
CA ALA A 71 -2.51 0.49 6.73
C ALA A 71 -1.08 -0.04 6.53
N LEU A 72 -0.25 0.70 5.78
CA LEU A 72 1.14 0.32 5.51
C LEU A 72 1.99 0.16 6.78
N GLN A 73 1.75 0.96 7.82
CA GLN A 73 2.53 0.93 9.05
C GLN A 73 2.12 -0.17 10.04
N ASN A 74 0.84 -0.58 10.05
CA ASN A 74 0.30 -1.37 11.17
C ASN A 74 -0.19 -2.77 10.78
N VAL A 75 -0.40 -3.07 9.50
CA VAL A 75 -1.03 -4.34 9.09
C VAL A 75 -0.08 -5.34 8.46
N LEU A 76 1.13 -4.92 8.09
CA LEU A 76 2.10 -5.75 7.40
C LEU A 76 3.21 -6.19 8.35
N ASP A 77 3.66 -7.43 8.22
CA ASP A 77 4.94 -7.81 8.82
C ASP A 77 6.13 -7.23 8.02
N TYR A 78 7.35 -7.44 8.53
CA TYR A 78 8.57 -6.89 7.94
C TYR A 78 8.78 -7.31 6.48
N ASP A 79 8.65 -8.60 6.17
CA ASP A 79 8.84 -9.12 4.80
C ASP A 79 7.77 -8.56 3.86
N GLU A 80 6.53 -8.51 4.32
CA GLU A 80 5.41 -7.96 3.58
C GLU A 80 5.59 -6.47 3.28
N ALA A 81 6.02 -5.69 4.27
CA ALA A 81 6.28 -4.26 4.14
C ALA A 81 7.42 -4.00 3.13
N GLU A 82 8.53 -4.72 3.23
CA GLU A 82 9.65 -4.55 2.30
C GLU A 82 9.28 -5.00 0.87
N ILE A 83 8.50 -6.09 0.71
CA ILE A 83 7.96 -6.48 -0.60
C ILE A 83 7.11 -5.36 -1.20
N ILE A 84 6.17 -4.79 -0.43
CA ILE A 84 5.29 -3.72 -0.92
C ILE A 84 6.11 -2.47 -1.27
N LYS A 85 7.08 -2.12 -0.43
CA LYS A 85 7.97 -0.97 -0.62
C LYS A 85 8.80 -1.12 -1.89
N MET A 86 9.55 -2.20 -2.03
CA MET A 86 10.39 -2.47 -3.19
C MET A 86 9.58 -2.61 -4.48
N LYS A 87 8.41 -3.24 -4.42
CA LYS A 87 7.62 -3.57 -5.62
C LYS A 87 6.75 -2.41 -6.12
N TYR A 88 6.18 -1.63 -5.21
CA TYR A 88 5.08 -0.70 -5.55
C TYR A 88 5.35 0.74 -5.11
N LEU A 89 6.12 0.96 -4.04
CA LEU A 89 6.40 2.30 -3.52
C LEU A 89 7.70 2.89 -4.05
N ASN A 90 8.63 2.05 -4.53
CA ASN A 90 9.84 2.51 -5.21
C ASN A 90 9.50 3.19 -6.55
N GLY A 91 10.32 4.15 -6.96
CA GLY A 91 10.28 4.77 -8.29
C GLY A 91 10.59 3.78 -9.41
N GLU A 92 11.32 2.72 -9.10
CA GLU A 92 11.76 1.71 -10.05
C GLU A 92 10.85 0.49 -10.09
N LYS A 93 10.65 -0.05 -11.30
CA LYS A 93 9.88 -1.28 -11.51
C LYS A 93 10.76 -2.51 -11.35
N LEU A 94 11.05 -2.88 -10.10
CA LEU A 94 11.88 -4.04 -9.78
C LEU A 94 11.20 -5.37 -10.18
N LYS A 95 12.01 -6.32 -10.66
CA LYS A 95 11.57 -7.68 -10.99
C LYS A 95 11.33 -8.47 -9.70
N ASP A 96 10.31 -9.34 -9.69
CA ASP A 96 10.03 -10.20 -8.53
C ASP A 96 11.27 -11.05 -8.16
N SER A 97 12.03 -11.50 -9.17
CA SER A 97 13.28 -12.25 -8.97
C SER A 97 14.34 -11.51 -8.19
N PHE A 98 14.50 -10.22 -8.48
CA PHE A 98 15.43 -9.37 -7.76
C PHE A 98 14.99 -9.19 -6.31
N ILE A 99 13.69 -8.95 -6.08
CA ILE A 99 13.16 -8.68 -4.74
C ILE A 99 13.34 -9.89 -3.81
N TYR A 100 12.96 -11.10 -4.23
CA TYR A 100 13.13 -12.26 -3.34
C TYR A 100 14.60 -12.66 -3.14
N GLN A 101 15.49 -12.32 -4.09
CA GLN A 101 16.94 -12.50 -3.92
C GLN A 101 17.50 -11.49 -2.90
N GLU A 102 17.14 -10.21 -3.04
CA GLU A 102 17.58 -9.15 -2.13
C GLU A 102 17.10 -9.40 -0.70
N LEU A 103 15.84 -9.82 -0.53
CA LEU A 103 15.28 -10.15 0.77
C LEU A 103 15.72 -11.52 1.29
N SER A 104 16.52 -12.29 0.54
CA SER A 104 16.97 -13.64 0.92
C SER A 104 15.81 -14.60 1.27
N ILE A 105 14.65 -14.45 0.61
CA ILE A 105 13.45 -15.24 0.85
C ILE A 105 13.19 -16.24 -0.29
N LYS A 106 12.66 -17.42 0.05
CA LYS A 106 12.28 -18.42 -0.95
C LYS A 106 11.17 -17.86 -1.86
N ARG A 107 11.23 -18.19 -3.15
CA ARG A 107 10.26 -17.76 -4.18
C ARG A 107 8.80 -17.97 -3.75
N ASP A 108 8.47 -19.16 -3.25
CA ASP A 108 7.09 -19.48 -2.91
C ASP A 108 6.62 -18.70 -1.66
N HIS A 109 7.54 -18.47 -0.71
CA HIS A 109 7.29 -17.63 0.46
C HIS A 109 7.05 -16.16 0.04
N PHE A 110 7.84 -15.64 -0.90
CA PHE A 110 7.64 -14.32 -1.49
C PHE A 110 6.24 -14.16 -2.10
N TYR A 111 5.78 -15.10 -2.92
CA TYR A 111 4.46 -14.98 -3.54
C TYR A 111 3.32 -15.08 -2.51
N ASN A 112 3.49 -15.89 -1.47
CA ASN A 112 2.52 -15.99 -0.37
C ASN A 112 2.46 -14.68 0.43
N LYS A 113 3.61 -14.13 0.85
CA LYS A 113 3.72 -12.85 1.56
C LYS A 113 3.14 -11.71 0.73
N LYS A 114 3.50 -11.62 -0.56
CA LYS A 114 2.95 -10.62 -1.49
C LYS A 114 1.42 -10.71 -1.60
N LYS A 115 0.86 -11.91 -1.72
CA LYS A 115 -0.59 -12.14 -1.78
C LYS A 115 -1.27 -11.75 -0.47
N ASN A 116 -0.67 -12.09 0.66
CA ASN A 116 -1.19 -11.76 1.98
C ASN A 116 -1.16 -10.25 2.24
N ALA A 117 -0.05 -9.57 1.94
CA ALA A 117 0.10 -8.13 2.07
C ALA A 117 -0.98 -7.34 1.31
N ILE A 118 -1.22 -7.71 0.03
CA ILE A 118 -2.27 -7.11 -0.79
C ILE A 118 -3.65 -7.28 -0.13
N ARG A 119 -3.93 -8.47 0.40
CA ARG A 119 -5.19 -8.76 1.05
C ARG A 119 -5.36 -7.98 2.36
N LEU A 120 -4.32 -7.89 3.19
CA LEU A 120 -4.35 -7.14 4.45
C LEU A 120 -4.56 -5.65 4.21
N ILE A 121 -3.91 -5.08 3.19
CA ILE A 121 -4.15 -3.70 2.76
C ILE A 121 -5.62 -3.53 2.32
N ALA A 122 -6.13 -4.43 1.48
CA ALA A 122 -7.51 -4.34 1.00
C ALA A 122 -8.53 -4.44 2.14
N THR A 123 -8.33 -5.37 3.08
CA THR A 123 -9.18 -5.54 4.27
C THR A 123 -9.14 -4.31 5.18
N SER A 124 -7.95 -3.77 5.48
CA SER A 124 -7.82 -2.58 6.35
C SER A 124 -8.39 -1.30 5.72
N LEU A 125 -8.46 -1.24 4.39
CA LEU A 125 -9.13 -0.16 3.64
C LEU A 125 -10.62 -0.42 3.40
N GLY A 126 -11.19 -1.53 3.90
CA GLY A 126 -12.61 -1.85 3.79
C GLY A 126 -13.08 -2.26 2.40
N MET A 127 -12.19 -2.84 1.59
CA MET A 127 -12.50 -3.32 0.24
C MET A 127 -13.03 -4.77 0.20
N ILE A 128 -12.88 -5.50 1.31
CA ILE A 128 -13.23 -6.92 1.48
C ILE A 128 -13.89 -7.10 2.85
#